data_AF-A0A450XPU2-F1
#
_entry.id   AF-A0A450XPU2-F1
#
_cell.length_a   1.000
_cell.length_b   1.000
_cell.length_c   1.000
_cell.angle_alpha   90.00
_cell.angle_beta   90.00
_cell.angle_gamma   90.00
#
_symmetry.space_group_name_H-M   'P 1'
#
loop_
_entity.id
_entity.type
_entity.pdbx_description
1 polymer ?
#
loop_
_entity_poly.entity_id
_entity_poly.type
_entity_poly.pdbx_seq_one_letter_code
_entity_poly.pdbx_strand_id
1 'polypeptide(L)'
;MIEDNLVFYVPQWRMPRFFSRCQTLYFSIRLNWPGVVADFRSQMNWPHLIIRQATIHRNAWGCVLRSDVYIESQSGVVNQEIVRSACRRIIKKSFKQAKSSTSLLNLLRYLPLGFAEVHLFRKDYRHRRLANFGLAEDLIATVRLQRIHRIESPYILGSTIENHGRYRIAWNKAWLEETTANDEMRPVPPDAWGQTK
;
A
#
# COMPACT_ATOMS: atom_id res chain seq x y z
N MET A 1 -72.79 22.91 1.74
CA MET A 1 -72.51 21.65 2.46
C MET A 1 -71.52 20.86 1.63
N ILE A 2 -70.28 20.73 2.11
CA ILE A 2 -69.33 19.60 2.01
C ILE A 2 -68.09 20.14 2.71
N GLU A 3 -67.95 19.79 3.98
CA GLU A 3 -66.84 20.17 4.84
C GLU A 3 -65.60 19.30 4.54
N ASP A 4 -64.46 19.96 4.64
CA ASP A 4 -63.10 19.47 4.42
C ASP A 4 -62.70 18.34 5.36
N ASN A 5 -62.68 17.10 4.86
CA ASN A 5 -62.04 15.97 5.55
C ASN A 5 -61.21 15.13 4.56
N LEU A 6 -60.16 15.73 4.00
CA LEU A 6 -59.09 14.95 3.35
C LEU A 6 -58.27 14.22 4.42
N VAL A 7 -58.70 13.03 4.77
CA VAL A 7 -57.91 12.08 5.56
C VAL A 7 -56.78 11.57 4.66
N PHE A 8 -55.62 12.23 4.72
CA PHE A 8 -54.39 11.70 4.13
C PHE A 8 -53.98 10.43 4.88
N TYR A 9 -54.28 9.27 4.30
CA TYR A 9 -53.76 7.99 4.77
C TYR A 9 -52.24 7.97 4.53
N VAL A 10 -51.47 8.17 5.60
CA VAL A 10 -50.02 7.94 5.58
C VAL A 10 -49.78 6.47 5.96
N PRO A 11 -49.44 5.59 5.00
CA PRO A 11 -49.15 4.19 5.33
C PRO A 11 -47.95 4.14 6.27
N GLN A 12 -48.19 3.77 7.53
CA GLN A 12 -47.11 3.51 8.49
C GLN A 12 -46.46 2.19 8.11
N TRP A 13 -45.46 2.24 7.23
CA TRP A 13 -44.68 1.07 6.83
C TRP A 13 -43.87 0.58 8.04
N ARG A 14 -44.47 -0.32 8.84
CA ARG A 14 -43.83 -0.94 9.99
C ARG A 14 -42.81 -1.96 9.49
N MET A 15 -41.57 -1.50 9.31
CA MET A 15 -40.46 -2.41 9.01
C MET A 15 -40.34 -3.45 10.13
N PRO A 16 -40.17 -4.74 9.80
CA PRO A 16 -39.97 -5.79 10.80
C PRO A 16 -38.86 -5.40 11.78
N ARG A 17 -39.04 -5.70 13.08
CA ARG A 17 -38.09 -5.35 14.17
C ARG A 17 -36.64 -5.83 13.92
N PHE A 18 -36.45 -6.76 12.99
CA PHE A 18 -35.13 -7.21 12.54
C PHE A 18 -34.35 -6.10 11.81
N PHE A 19 -35.00 -5.32 10.94
CA PHE A 19 -34.33 -4.25 10.19
C PHE A 19 -33.83 -3.13 11.09
N SER A 20 -34.62 -2.74 12.09
CA SER A 20 -34.18 -1.72 13.05
C SER A 20 -32.97 -2.20 13.87
N ARG A 21 -32.91 -3.47 14.25
CA ARG A 21 -31.72 -4.05 14.90
C ARG A 21 -30.49 -4.05 13.99
N CYS A 22 -30.65 -4.46 12.73
CA CYS A 22 -29.55 -4.42 11.75
C CYS A 22 -29.07 -2.99 11.49
N GLN A 23 -29.99 -2.03 11.45
CA GLN A 23 -29.68 -0.61 11.25
C GLN A 23 -28.86 -0.07 12.43
N THR A 24 -29.26 -0.33 13.67
CA THR A 24 -28.51 0.08 14.87
C THR A 24 -27.11 -0.54 14.88
N LEU A 25 -27.00 -1.82 14.54
CA LEU A 25 -25.70 -2.50 14.47
C LEU A 25 -24.82 -1.90 13.35
N TYR A 26 -25.39 -1.66 12.18
CA TYR A 26 -24.70 -1.04 11.05
C TYR A 26 -24.16 0.35 11.42
N PHE A 27 -24.96 1.19 12.07
CA PHE A 27 -24.53 2.53 12.48
C PHE A 27 -23.45 2.46 13.57
N SER A 28 -23.60 1.58 14.55
CA SER A 28 -22.58 1.39 15.59
C SER A 28 -21.23 0.94 15.00
N ILE A 29 -21.26 -0.02 14.07
CA ILE A 29 -20.05 -0.45 13.36
C ILE A 29 -19.49 0.72 12.55
N ARG A 30 -20.30 1.39 11.74
CA ARG A 30 -19.85 2.49 10.89
C ARG A 30 -19.23 3.66 11.67
N LEU A 31 -19.76 3.99 12.84
CA LEU A 31 -19.27 5.06 13.72
C LEU A 31 -17.92 4.69 14.34
N ASN A 32 -17.76 3.46 14.83
CA ASN A 32 -16.57 3.03 15.56
C ASN A 32 -15.47 2.47 14.65
N TRP A 33 -15.81 2.03 13.44
CA TRP A 33 -14.88 1.45 12.47
C TRP A 33 -13.61 2.28 12.20
N PRO A 34 -13.67 3.61 11.94
CA PRO A 34 -12.46 4.37 11.65
C PRO A 34 -11.47 4.39 12.83
N GLY A 35 -11.96 4.46 14.08
CA GLY A 35 -11.13 4.41 15.28
C GLY A 35 -10.45 3.05 15.44
N VAL A 36 -11.23 1.96 15.36
CA VAL A 36 -10.70 0.59 15.45
C VAL A 36 -9.65 0.31 14.37
N VAL A 37 -9.88 0.79 13.14
CA VAL A 37 -8.91 0.63 12.04
C VAL A 37 -7.64 1.45 12.28
N ALA A 38 -7.74 2.64 12.87
CA ALA A 38 -6.58 3.47 13.21
C ALA A 38 -5.74 2.82 14.31
N ASP A 39 -6.38 2.31 15.38
CA ASP A 39 -5.71 1.64 16.49
C ASP A 39 -5.03 0.35 16.02
N PHE A 40 -5.72 -0.46 15.22
CA PHE A 40 -5.17 -1.67 14.61
C PHE A 40 -3.97 -1.36 13.70
N ARG A 41 -4.02 -0.22 12.99
CA ARG A 41 -2.93 0.22 12.11
C ARG A 41 -1.69 0.62 12.91
N SER A 42 -1.87 1.31 14.03
CA SER A 42 -0.80 1.71 14.94
C SER A 42 -0.16 0.49 15.60
N GLN A 43 -0.96 -0.46 16.09
CA GLN A 43 -0.45 -1.70 16.69
C GLN A 43 0.39 -2.53 15.71
N MET A 44 0.01 -2.56 14.43
CA MET A 44 0.69 -3.35 13.40
C MET A 44 1.87 -2.63 12.75
N ASN A 45 2.26 -1.43 13.21
CA ASN A 45 3.32 -0.60 12.64
C ASN A 45 3.20 -0.44 11.11
N TRP A 46 1.97 -0.23 10.64
CA TRP A 46 1.69 -0.26 9.21
C TRP A 46 2.11 1.05 8.53
N PRO A 47 3.06 1.00 7.57
CA PRO A 47 3.53 2.21 6.92
C PRO A 47 2.41 2.91 6.16
N HIS A 48 2.52 4.23 6.08
CA HIS A 48 1.75 5.04 5.18
C HIS A 48 2.31 4.89 3.76
N LEU A 49 1.43 4.50 2.83
CA LEU A 49 1.79 4.17 1.46
C LEU A 49 1.06 5.15 0.55
N ILE A 50 1.82 6.01 -0.13
CA ILE A 50 1.30 6.97 -1.10
C ILE A 50 1.71 6.49 -2.48
N ILE A 51 0.72 6.19 -3.31
CA ILE A 51 0.96 5.73 -4.68
C ILE A 51 0.94 6.94 -5.58
N ARG A 52 2.04 7.20 -6.28
CA ARG A 52 2.18 8.36 -7.16
C ARG A 52 1.69 8.04 -8.56
N GLN A 53 2.32 7.04 -9.14
CA GLN A 53 2.01 6.58 -10.47
C GLN A 53 1.77 5.08 -10.42
N ALA A 54 0.70 4.64 -11.07
CA ALA A 54 0.39 3.24 -11.21
C ALA A 54 -0.22 3.03 -12.59
N THR A 55 0.51 2.32 -13.43
CA THR A 55 0.12 2.00 -14.80
C THR A 55 -0.08 0.50 -14.93
N ILE A 56 -1.13 0.12 -15.64
CA ILE A 56 -1.37 -1.27 -16.01
C ILE A 56 -1.49 -1.38 -17.51
N HIS A 57 -0.91 -2.45 -18.07
CA HIS A 57 -1.13 -2.83 -19.45
C HIS A 57 -1.42 -4.32 -19.55
N ARG A 58 -2.01 -4.70 -20.68
CA ARG A 58 -2.35 -6.10 -20.97
C ARG A 58 -1.10 -6.81 -21.43
N ASN A 59 -0.88 -8.01 -20.92
CA ASN A 59 0.00 -8.97 -21.57
C ASN A 59 -0.71 -10.33 -21.63
N ALA A 60 -1.23 -10.68 -22.81
CA ALA A 60 -2.14 -11.82 -23.04
C ALA A 60 -3.30 -11.89 -22.02
N TRP A 61 -3.26 -12.87 -21.11
CA TRP A 61 -4.29 -13.15 -20.10
C TRP A 61 -4.01 -12.53 -18.72
N GLY A 62 -2.93 -11.76 -18.58
CA GLY A 62 -2.60 -11.11 -17.32
C GLY A 62 -2.29 -9.62 -17.48
N CYS A 63 -2.42 -8.88 -16.38
CA CYS A 63 -1.98 -7.51 -16.29
C CYS A 63 -0.53 -7.44 -15.83
N VAL A 64 0.19 -6.47 -16.40
CA VAL A 64 1.51 -6.06 -15.96
C VAL A 64 1.36 -4.71 -15.27
N LEU A 65 1.70 -4.64 -13.99
CA LEU A 65 1.65 -3.45 -13.16
C LEU A 65 3.05 -2.84 -13.08
N ARG A 66 3.15 -1.53 -13.35
CA ARG A 66 4.32 -0.71 -12.98
C ARG A 66 3.84 0.42 -12.09
N SER A 67 4.47 0.59 -10.93
CA SER A 67 4.08 1.68 -10.02
C SER A 67 5.23 2.25 -9.21
N ASP A 68 5.12 3.53 -8.90
CA ASP A 68 6.00 4.26 -8.00
C ASP A 68 5.27 4.54 -6.69
N VAL A 69 5.84 4.07 -5.59
CA VAL A 69 5.24 4.14 -4.26
C VAL A 69 6.20 4.83 -3.30
N TYR A 70 5.68 5.83 -2.63
CA TYR A 70 6.34 6.50 -1.52
C TYR A 70 5.92 5.82 -0.20
N ILE A 71 6.91 5.47 0.61
CA ILE A 71 6.70 4.85 1.92
C ILE A 71 7.07 5.86 3.00
N GLU A 72 6.13 6.09 3.90
CA GLU A 72 6.29 6.93 5.09
C GLU A 72 6.02 6.09 6.33
N SER A 73 7.02 6.01 7.21
CA SER A 73 6.91 5.34 8.50
C SER A 73 6.52 6.36 9.57
N GLN A 74 5.74 5.93 10.57
CA GLN A 74 5.38 6.80 11.71
C GLN A 74 6.61 7.24 12.51
N SER A 75 7.64 6.40 12.57
CA SER A 75 8.93 6.69 13.22
C SER A 75 9.89 7.50 12.33
N GLY A 76 9.51 7.85 11.10
CA GLY A 76 10.38 8.51 10.11
C GLY A 76 11.49 7.62 9.53
N VAL A 77 11.88 6.56 10.24
CA VAL A 77 12.87 5.56 9.78
C VAL A 77 12.15 4.40 9.11
N VAL A 78 12.53 4.10 7.87
CA VAL A 78 12.02 2.95 7.12
C VAL A 78 13.02 1.81 7.27
N ASN A 79 12.61 0.73 7.93
CA ASN A 79 13.43 -0.49 8.05
C ASN A 79 13.09 -1.49 6.94
N GLN A 80 14.03 -2.40 6.64
CA GLN A 80 13.82 -3.48 5.68
C GLN A 80 12.62 -4.37 6.05
N GLU A 81 12.42 -4.65 7.34
CA GLU A 81 11.31 -5.48 7.84
C GLU A 81 9.93 -4.87 7.57
N ILE A 82 9.84 -3.54 7.64
CA ILE A 82 8.63 -2.80 7.31
C ILE A 82 8.27 -3.02 5.84
N VAL A 83 9.27 -2.97 4.95
CA VAL A 83 9.06 -3.23 3.52
C VAL A 83 8.69 -4.69 3.27
N ARG A 84 9.37 -5.65 3.91
CA ARG A 84 9.06 -7.10 3.80
C ARG A 84 7.61 -7.39 4.16
N SER A 85 7.16 -6.93 5.34
CA SER A 85 5.78 -7.12 5.81
C SER A 85 4.74 -6.37 4.96
N ALA A 86 5.12 -5.22 4.38
CA ALA A 86 4.24 -4.41 3.56
C ALA A 86 4.15 -4.84 2.08
N CYS A 87 5.02 -5.73 1.58
CA CYS A 87 5.10 -6.11 0.15
C CYS A 87 3.75 -6.43 -0.48
N ARG A 88 2.95 -7.30 0.16
CA ARG A 88 1.61 -7.68 -0.33
C ARG A 88 0.67 -6.48 -0.41
N ARG A 89 0.75 -5.56 0.57
CA ARG A 89 -0.12 -4.38 0.67
C ARG A 89 0.26 -3.33 -0.38
N ILE A 90 1.56 -3.11 -0.57
CA ILE A 90 2.11 -2.24 -1.61
C ILE A 90 1.54 -2.64 -2.96
N ILE A 91 1.75 -3.90 -3.37
CA ILE A 91 1.28 -4.38 -4.68
C ILE A 91 -0.24 -4.30 -4.79
N LYS A 92 -0.99 -4.72 -3.75
CA LYS A 92 -2.46 -4.66 -3.78
C LYS A 92 -2.98 -3.23 -3.91
N LYS A 93 -2.44 -2.28 -3.15
CA LYS A 93 -2.87 -0.88 -3.22
C LYS A 93 -2.50 -0.29 -4.58
N SER A 94 -1.28 -0.51 -5.07
CA SER A 94 -0.85 -0.05 -6.40
C SER A 94 -1.74 -0.60 -7.51
N PHE A 95 -2.07 -1.91 -7.45
CA PHE A 95 -2.96 -2.53 -8.42
C PHE A 95 -4.38 -1.96 -8.36
N LYS A 96 -4.91 -1.72 -7.15
CA LYS A 96 -6.22 -1.08 -6.98
C LYS A 96 -6.23 0.33 -7.57
N GLN A 97 -5.18 1.11 -7.32
CA GLN A 97 -5.03 2.47 -7.85
C GLN A 97 -4.98 2.48 -9.38
N ALA A 98 -4.22 1.57 -9.99
CA ALA A 98 -4.14 1.45 -11.44
C ALA A 98 -5.47 0.98 -12.08
N LYS A 99 -6.22 0.13 -11.38
CA LYS A 99 -7.57 -0.27 -11.83
C LYS A 99 -8.57 0.88 -11.74
N SER A 100 -8.48 1.72 -10.70
CA SER A 100 -9.35 2.88 -10.59
C SER A 100 -9.07 3.97 -11.62
N SER A 101 -7.82 4.12 -12.07
CA SER A 101 -7.47 5.07 -13.14
C SER A 101 -7.88 4.61 -14.55
N THR A 102 -8.12 3.31 -14.73
CA THR A 102 -8.55 2.73 -16.00
C THR A 102 -10.07 2.87 -16.16
N SER A 103 -10.60 3.12 -17.37
CA SER A 103 -12.06 3.17 -17.61
C SER A 103 -12.79 1.89 -17.17
N LEU A 104 -14.05 2.04 -16.74
CA LEU A 104 -14.95 0.93 -16.37
C LEU A 104 -15.18 -0.06 -17.52
N LEU A 105 -15.20 0.44 -18.76
CA LEU A 105 -15.47 -0.37 -19.95
C LEU A 105 -14.24 -1.16 -20.44
N ASN A 106 -13.07 -0.92 -19.84
CA ASN A 106 -11.85 -1.56 -20.28
C ASN A 106 -11.68 -2.93 -19.61
N LEU A 107 -11.56 -3.99 -20.42
CA LEU A 107 -11.31 -5.36 -19.99
C LEU A 107 -10.07 -5.51 -19.09
N LEU A 108 -9.10 -4.59 -19.21
CA LEU A 108 -7.93 -4.51 -18.32
C LEU A 108 -8.28 -4.49 -16.84
N ARG A 109 -9.41 -3.85 -16.49
CA ARG A 109 -9.86 -3.72 -15.10
C ARG A 109 -10.21 -5.08 -14.47
N TYR A 110 -10.59 -6.07 -15.28
CA TYR A 110 -11.05 -7.37 -14.81
C TYR A 110 -9.98 -8.45 -14.86
N LEU A 111 -8.89 -8.22 -15.60
CA LEU A 111 -7.80 -9.17 -15.72
C LEU A 111 -7.03 -9.36 -14.38
N PRO A 112 -6.51 -10.58 -14.13
CA PRO A 112 -5.69 -10.87 -12.97
C PRO A 112 -4.29 -10.28 -13.11
N LEU A 113 -3.63 -10.00 -11.98
CA LEU A 113 -2.24 -9.56 -11.96
C LEU A 113 -1.32 -10.73 -12.35
N GLY A 114 -0.56 -10.55 -13.43
CA GLY A 114 0.40 -11.53 -13.94
C GLY A 114 1.86 -11.16 -13.65
N PHE A 115 2.17 -9.87 -13.67
CA PHE A 115 3.47 -9.33 -13.29
C PHE A 115 3.28 -7.98 -12.58
N ALA A 116 4.07 -7.72 -11.55
CA ALA A 116 4.12 -6.42 -10.90
C ALA A 116 5.58 -6.05 -10.66
N GLU A 117 5.90 -4.80 -10.97
CA GLU A 117 7.15 -4.14 -10.62
C GLU A 117 6.79 -2.82 -9.93
N VAL A 118 7.26 -2.68 -8.70
CA VAL A 118 6.96 -1.53 -7.86
C VAL A 118 8.25 -0.93 -7.35
N HIS A 119 8.50 0.34 -7.68
CA HIS A 119 9.63 1.09 -7.18
C HIS A 119 9.23 1.80 -5.87
N LEU A 120 10.04 1.61 -4.83
CA LEU A 120 9.81 2.17 -3.50
C LEU A 120 10.77 3.33 -3.24
N PHE A 121 10.21 4.48 -2.91
CA PHE A 121 10.98 5.70 -2.66
C PHE A 121 10.84 6.19 -1.23
N ARG A 122 11.94 6.73 -0.69
CA ARG A 122 12.00 7.37 0.62
C ARG A 122 11.41 8.78 0.65
N LYS A 123 11.49 9.51 -0.48
CA LYS A 123 11.02 10.90 -0.64
C LYS A 123 10.02 11.03 -1.77
N ASP A 124 9.05 11.92 -1.59
CA ASP A 124 8.07 12.24 -2.61
C ASP A 124 8.65 13.27 -3.61
N TYR A 125 9.11 12.77 -4.76
CA TYR A 125 9.52 13.64 -5.85
C TYR A 125 8.33 13.98 -6.74
N ARG A 126 7.84 15.22 -6.64
CA ARG A 126 6.79 15.76 -7.52
C ARG A 126 7.25 15.97 -8.97
N HIS A 127 8.56 15.99 -9.24
CA HIS A 127 9.14 16.19 -10.57
C HIS A 127 10.04 15.03 -10.99
N ARG A 128 9.94 14.66 -12.27
CA ARG A 128 10.81 13.70 -12.94
C ARG A 128 12.22 14.29 -13.04
N ARG A 129 13.08 14.01 -12.07
CA ARG A 129 14.52 14.32 -12.20
C ARG A 129 15.13 13.29 -13.15
N LEU A 130 15.14 13.61 -14.44
CA LEU A 130 15.91 12.89 -15.47
C LEU A 130 17.41 13.20 -15.40
N ALA A 131 17.85 14.03 -14.44
CA ALA A 131 19.23 14.52 -14.35
C ALA A 131 20.24 13.42 -13.94
N ASN A 132 19.80 12.36 -13.27
CA ASN A 132 20.68 11.26 -12.86
C ASN A 132 20.27 10.00 -13.62
N PHE A 133 21.00 9.68 -14.69
CA PHE A 133 20.92 8.40 -15.43
C PHE A 133 21.53 7.22 -14.62
N GLY A 134 21.23 7.17 -13.32
CA GLY A 134 21.68 6.15 -12.37
C GLY A 134 20.59 5.83 -11.34
N LEU A 135 20.79 4.80 -10.51
CA LEU A 135 19.90 4.48 -9.38
C LEU A 135 19.58 5.77 -8.62
N ALA A 136 18.30 6.12 -8.51
CA ALA A 136 17.90 7.26 -7.70
C ALA A 136 18.33 6.99 -6.25
N GLU A 137 19.09 7.90 -5.63
CA GLU A 137 19.61 7.77 -4.27
C GLU A 137 18.49 7.46 -3.26
N ASP A 138 17.29 8.01 -3.49
CA ASP A 138 16.12 7.78 -2.65
C ASP A 138 15.33 6.51 -2.97
N LEU A 139 15.72 5.73 -3.98
CA LEU A 139 15.13 4.42 -4.24
C LEU A 139 15.56 3.49 -3.11
N ILE A 140 14.60 3.01 -2.33
CA ILE A 140 14.82 2.04 -1.26
C ILE A 140 15.00 0.65 -1.87
N ALA A 141 14.00 0.24 -2.66
CA ALA A 141 13.96 -1.09 -3.25
C ALA A 141 13.01 -1.14 -4.45
N THR A 142 13.19 -2.15 -5.28
CA THR A 142 12.22 -2.54 -6.30
C THR A 142 11.60 -3.89 -5.92
N VAL A 143 10.29 -3.91 -5.68
CA VAL A 143 9.53 -5.11 -5.35
C VAL A 143 8.91 -5.68 -6.61
N ARG A 144 9.20 -6.94 -6.89
CA ARG A 144 8.71 -7.68 -8.06
C ARG A 144 7.84 -8.85 -7.64
N LEU A 145 6.76 -9.07 -8.38
CA LEU A 145 5.94 -10.27 -8.31
C LEU A 145 5.81 -10.82 -9.73
N GLN A 146 6.36 -11.99 -9.96
CA GLN A 146 6.31 -12.66 -11.25
C GLN A 146 5.42 -13.90 -11.15
N ARG A 147 4.30 -13.91 -11.88
CA ARG A 147 3.48 -15.12 -12.11
C ARG A 147 3.57 -15.60 -13.54
N ILE A 148 3.85 -14.68 -14.47
CA ILE A 148 4.08 -14.99 -15.88
C ILE A 148 5.59 -15.12 -16.12
N HIS A 149 6.03 -16.29 -16.56
CA HIS A 149 7.46 -16.59 -16.75
C HIS A 149 8.08 -15.92 -17.98
N ARG A 150 7.30 -15.63 -19.03
CA ARG A 150 7.81 -15.05 -20.29
C ARG A 150 8.39 -13.63 -20.19
N ILE A 151 8.17 -12.93 -19.08
CA ILE A 151 8.66 -11.57 -18.89
C ILE A 151 9.99 -11.67 -18.16
N GLU A 152 11.07 -11.45 -18.90
CA GLU A 152 12.39 -11.26 -18.32
C GLU A 152 12.56 -9.78 -17.97
N SER A 153 12.74 -9.48 -16.68
CA SER A 153 13.07 -8.14 -16.24
C SER A 153 14.50 -8.14 -15.69
N PRO A 154 15.45 -7.46 -16.33
CA PRO A 154 16.81 -7.37 -15.80
C PRO A 154 16.78 -6.71 -14.42
N TYR A 155 17.67 -7.13 -13.54
CA TYR A 155 17.83 -6.49 -12.24
C TYR A 155 18.57 -5.17 -12.38
N ILE A 156 18.32 -4.27 -11.44
CA ILE A 156 19.08 -3.03 -11.37
C ILE A 156 20.52 -3.39 -10.98
N LEU A 157 21.49 -2.96 -11.79
CA LEU A 157 22.91 -3.16 -11.52
C LEU A 157 23.27 -2.58 -10.15
N GLY A 158 23.98 -3.35 -9.33
CA GLY A 158 24.33 -2.92 -7.97
C GLY A 158 23.21 -3.07 -6.94
N SER A 159 22.15 -3.82 -7.23
CA SER A 159 21.14 -4.18 -6.21
C SER A 159 21.48 -5.46 -5.45
N THR A 160 21.09 -5.53 -4.18
CA THR A 160 21.12 -6.78 -3.39
C THR A 160 19.77 -7.47 -3.53
N ILE A 161 19.75 -8.69 -4.06
CA ILE A 161 18.50 -9.41 -4.36
C ILE A 161 18.13 -10.29 -3.19
N GLU A 162 16.91 -10.12 -2.70
CA GLU A 162 16.31 -10.94 -1.66
C GLU A 162 15.01 -11.57 -2.19
N ASN A 163 14.84 -12.87 -1.96
CA ASN A 163 13.60 -13.57 -2.28
C ASN A 163 12.75 -13.73 -1.02
N HIS A 164 11.57 -13.12 -1.00
CA HIS A 164 10.60 -13.24 0.09
C HIS A 164 9.32 -13.92 -0.40
N GLY A 165 9.31 -15.26 -0.35
CA GLY A 165 8.21 -16.09 -0.85
C GLY A 165 8.01 -15.92 -2.36
N ARG A 166 6.87 -15.35 -2.77
CA ARG A 166 6.55 -15.07 -4.18
C ARG A 166 7.03 -13.70 -4.65
N TYR A 167 7.59 -12.90 -3.75
CA TYR A 167 8.07 -11.57 -4.04
C TYR A 167 9.59 -11.60 -4.15
N ARG A 168 10.14 -10.89 -5.13
CA ARG A 168 11.58 -10.64 -5.25
C ARG A 168 11.82 -9.18 -4.97
N ILE A 169 12.70 -8.88 -4.03
CA ILE A 169 13.02 -7.53 -3.60
C ILE A 169 14.45 -7.26 -4.03
N ALA A 170 14.64 -6.24 -4.86
CA ALA A 170 15.96 -5.75 -5.22
C ALA A 170 16.24 -4.48 -4.41
N TRP A 171 17.10 -4.59 -3.40
CA TRP A 171 17.48 -3.48 -2.52
C TRP A 171 18.53 -2.59 -3.17
N ASN A 172 18.41 -1.28 -2.99
CA ASN A 172 19.46 -0.35 -3.38
C ASN A 172 20.62 -0.42 -2.38
N LYS A 173 21.84 -0.72 -2.86
CA LYS A 173 23.03 -0.79 -2.00
C LYS A 173 23.36 0.55 -1.34
N ALA A 174 23.24 1.66 -2.06
CA ALA A 174 23.51 3.00 -1.51
C ALA A 174 22.62 3.30 -0.29
N TRP A 175 21.35 2.89 -0.36
CA TRP A 175 20.41 3.04 0.75
C TRP A 175 20.74 2.12 1.94
N LEU A 176 21.20 0.89 1.67
CA LEU A 176 21.64 -0.02 2.73
C LEU A 176 22.85 0.54 3.48
N GLU A 177 23.84 1.06 2.75
CA GLU A 177 25.05 1.68 3.32
C GLU A 177 24.69 2.91 4.16
N GLU A 178 23.80 3.79 3.68
CA GLU A 178 23.31 4.94 4.45
C GLU A 178 22.62 4.50 5.75
N THR A 179 21.85 3.41 5.70
CA THR A 179 21.14 2.88 6.88
C THR A 179 22.12 2.30 7.90
N THR A 180 23.10 1.52 7.45
CA THR A 180 24.15 0.95 8.31
C THR A 180 24.99 2.05 8.96
N ALA A 181 25.42 3.06 8.20
CA ALA A 181 26.19 4.19 8.74
C ALA A 181 25.39 4.99 9.79
N ASN A 182 24.08 5.19 9.56
CA ASN A 182 23.22 5.88 10.53
C ASN A 182 23.00 5.09 11.82
N ASP A 183 22.97 3.76 11.76
CA ASP A 183 22.86 2.92 12.96
C ASP A 183 24.15 2.91 13.79
N GLU A 184 25.33 2.95 13.15
CA GLU A 184 26.64 3.03 13.84
C GLU A 184 26.88 4.38 14.53
N MET A 185 26.31 5.48 14.01
CA MET A 185 26.42 6.80 14.62
C MET A 185 25.43 7.04 15.77
N ARG A 186 24.53 6.09 16.09
CA ARG A 186 23.67 6.23 17.26
C ARG A 186 24.51 6.08 18.52
N PRO A 187 24.52 7.07 19.43
CA PRO A 187 25.22 6.93 20.70
C PRO A 187 24.66 5.72 21.43
N VAL A 188 25.53 4.78 21.80
CA VAL A 188 25.17 3.64 22.63
C VAL A 188 24.60 4.21 23.93
N PRO A 189 23.37 3.84 24.33
CA PRO A 189 22.81 4.32 25.58
C PRO A 189 23.77 3.94 26.73
N PRO A 190 24.06 4.87 27.65
CA PRO A 190 25.06 4.68 28.72
C PRO A 190 24.79 3.46 29.61
N ASP A 191 23.58 2.91 29.55
CA ASP A 191 23.08 1.80 30.35
C ASP A 191 23.65 0.43 29.94
N ALA A 192 24.34 0.33 28.79
CA ALA A 192 24.91 -0.93 28.28
C ALA A 192 26.23 -1.36 28.97
N TRP A 193 26.84 -0.51 29.80
CA TRP A 193 28.16 -0.74 30.41
C TRP A 193 28.12 -1.35 31.83
N GLY A 194 27.01 -1.97 32.23
CA GLY A 194 26.79 -2.19 33.66
C GLY A 194 26.06 -3.45 34.10
N GLN A 195 26.18 -4.61 33.44
CA GLN A 195 25.86 -5.91 34.09
C GLN A 195 26.75 -7.04 33.56
N THR A 196 28.00 -7.09 34.05
CA THR A 196 28.71 -8.36 34.24
C THR A 196 29.03 -8.47 35.73
N LYS A 197 28.32 -9.35 36.42
CA LYS A 197 28.70 -9.92 37.70
C LYS A 197 28.55 -11.43 37.60
#